data_AF-A0A813AJ99-F1
#
_entry.id   AF-A0A813AJ99-F1
#
_cell.length_a   1.000
_cell.length_b   1.000
_cell.length_c   1.000
_cell.angle_alpha   90.00
_cell.angle_beta   90.00
_cell.angle_gamma   90.00
#
_symmetry.space_group_name_H-M   'P 1'
#
loop_
_entity.id
_entity.type
_entity.pdbx_description
1 polymer ?
#
loop_
_entity_poly.entity_id
_entity_poly.type
_entity_poly.pdbx_seq_one_letter_code
_entity_poly.pdbx_strand_id
1 'polypeptide(L)'
;MRRDELSQNGTGRRAVEFEKAQTRHGFDADLLANAVQKLIKEEVVLGKFHGSTFTPKAYTDAEANKVDGFFEANGYLTATAAKSSGLGLKDWAAQRKASGYNLVGAFVASHLVDSAMASISDALAGDGWIDAQPLLPHALTAADASELLLQLSSQKKLPSNAVVLDRVAASSGFIQSIAKALEAEVQKAAEAATKKKSGAKKAVEDEDDDLHAKKGGKRTKGAKKKRGDDDDAVETSRAGNAESGVPNDAIANYLADQHPDLPIDIQDDLCAKVQVLLTAMVAEVAEKLRSTLQTKQNHHFGQADKVVQERYERLVLGLRALEAAKLQESPLYQHLLKEVVLEPCHMLIALRLEEAGALQSLEKLIAAEGAAKVESLSRLAAVLVHKKEAKDAKEKSGKSKKSQGHAADEQEPTVADVSELYHAAVGDPVDKKKEKAQCWSQHEQEHRSRALTGLA
;
A
#
# COMPACT_ATOMS: atom_id res chain seq x y z
N MET A 1 46.48 60.95 -28.19
CA MET A 1 45.03 60.73 -27.98
C MET A 1 44.82 60.27 -26.55
N ARG A 2 43.94 60.96 -25.82
CA ARG A 2 43.77 60.84 -24.37
C ARG A 2 43.11 59.51 -24.00
N ARG A 3 43.55 58.94 -22.87
CA ARG A 3 43.08 57.67 -22.27
C ARG A 3 41.60 57.69 -21.88
N ASP A 4 40.96 58.86 -21.93
CA ASP A 4 39.61 59.10 -21.41
C ASP A 4 38.50 59.06 -22.49
N GLU A 5 38.83 59.10 -23.79
CA GLU A 5 37.82 59.13 -24.87
C GLU A 5 37.35 57.74 -25.33
N LEU A 6 38.01 56.66 -24.91
CA LEU A 6 37.55 55.28 -25.16
C LEU A 6 36.50 54.82 -24.14
N SER A 7 36.14 55.65 -23.16
CA SER A 7 35.14 55.30 -22.15
C SER A 7 33.69 55.49 -22.61
N GLN A 8 33.44 56.18 -23.73
CA GLN A 8 32.06 56.48 -24.18
C GLN A 8 31.53 55.54 -25.27
N ASN A 9 32.38 54.74 -25.91
CA ASN A 9 31.96 53.67 -26.81
C ASN A 9 32.21 52.34 -26.10
N GLY A 10 31.15 51.66 -25.66
CA GLY A 10 31.15 50.39 -24.91
C GLY A 10 31.74 49.16 -25.63
N THR A 11 32.62 49.37 -26.60
CA THR A 11 33.32 48.36 -27.41
C THR A 11 34.70 47.96 -26.84
N GLY A 12 35.30 48.75 -25.95
CA GLY A 12 36.63 48.45 -25.38
C GLY A 12 36.67 47.36 -24.29
N ARG A 13 35.51 46.80 -23.92
CA ARG A 13 35.38 45.81 -22.84
C ARG A 13 34.53 44.63 -23.30
N ARG A 14 34.79 44.05 -24.47
CA ARG A 14 34.12 42.82 -24.92
C ARG A 14 35.14 41.86 -25.48
N ALA A 15 34.83 40.57 -25.43
CA ALA A 15 35.62 39.59 -26.15
C ALA A 15 35.61 39.91 -27.64
N VAL A 16 36.77 39.82 -28.29
CA VAL A 16 36.95 40.11 -29.71
C VAL A 16 37.29 38.82 -30.43
N GLU A 17 36.40 38.41 -31.33
CA GLU A 17 36.66 37.33 -32.28
C GLU A 17 37.45 37.88 -33.47
N PHE A 18 38.61 37.27 -33.75
CA PHE A 18 39.53 37.78 -34.76
C PHE A 18 39.04 37.54 -36.18
N GLU A 19 38.20 36.54 -36.40
CA GLU A 19 37.52 36.33 -37.69
C GLU A 19 36.58 37.50 -38.03
N LYS A 20 35.82 37.99 -37.04
CA LYS A 20 34.98 39.20 -37.19
C LYS A 20 35.82 40.47 -37.37
N ALA A 21 37.00 40.53 -36.73
CA ALA A 21 37.93 41.63 -36.91
C ALA A 21 38.57 41.62 -38.30
N GLN A 22 38.87 40.44 -38.85
CA GLN A 22 39.36 40.25 -40.22
C GLN A 22 38.34 40.74 -41.24
N THR A 23 37.06 40.36 -41.11
CA THR A 23 36.01 40.82 -42.04
C THR A 23 35.78 42.33 -41.95
N ARG A 24 35.89 42.91 -40.74
CA ARG A 24 35.59 44.32 -40.50
C ARG A 24 36.74 45.27 -40.82
N HIS A 25 37.98 44.81 -40.70
CA HIS A 25 39.17 45.67 -40.75
C HIS A 25 40.24 45.18 -41.74
N GLY A 26 40.06 44.01 -42.38
CA GLY A 26 40.98 43.48 -43.38
C GLY A 26 42.30 42.93 -42.82
N PHE A 27 42.38 42.71 -41.51
CA PHE A 27 43.57 42.13 -40.88
C PHE A 27 43.60 40.61 -41.05
N ASP A 28 44.79 40.05 -41.30
CA ASP A 28 44.99 38.61 -41.26
C ASP A 28 44.80 38.08 -39.82
N ALA A 29 43.94 37.06 -39.66
CA ALA A 29 43.58 36.52 -38.36
C ALA A 29 44.76 35.84 -37.64
N ASP A 30 45.64 35.17 -38.39
CA ASP A 30 46.81 34.48 -37.84
C ASP A 30 47.89 35.47 -37.40
N LEU A 31 48.09 36.54 -38.18
CA LEU A 31 48.97 37.64 -37.79
C LEU A 31 48.47 38.34 -36.53
N LEU A 32 47.16 38.59 -36.42
CA LEU A 32 46.55 39.22 -35.25
C LEU A 32 46.64 38.30 -34.02
N ALA A 33 46.41 37.00 -34.17
CA ALA A 33 46.60 35.99 -33.13
C ALA A 33 48.04 35.99 -32.58
N ASN A 34 49.03 35.94 -33.47
CA ASN A 34 50.45 35.96 -33.09
C ASN A 34 50.85 37.28 -32.40
N ALA A 35 50.37 38.42 -32.90
CA ALA A 35 50.63 39.72 -32.31
C ALA A 35 50.03 39.82 -30.90
N VAL A 36 48.76 39.44 -30.71
CA VAL A 36 48.12 39.47 -29.39
C VAL A 36 48.78 38.50 -28.42
N GLN A 37 49.16 37.30 -28.86
CA GLN A 37 49.86 36.35 -28.00
C GLN A 37 51.25 36.86 -27.57
N LYS A 38 51.96 37.58 -28.44
CA LYS A 38 53.20 38.27 -28.08
C LYS A 38 52.95 39.39 -27.06
N LEU A 39 51.92 40.22 -27.27
CA LEU A 39 51.56 41.30 -26.35
C LEU A 39 51.10 40.81 -24.98
N ILE A 40 50.48 39.63 -24.89
CA ILE A 40 50.16 38.97 -23.62
C ILE A 40 51.43 38.49 -22.92
N LYS A 41 52.38 37.88 -23.65
CA LYS A 41 53.67 37.43 -23.08
C LYS A 41 54.54 38.58 -22.58
N GLU A 42 54.48 39.72 -23.26
CA GLU A 42 55.18 40.95 -22.87
C GLU A 42 54.40 41.75 -21.80
N GLU A 43 53.28 41.22 -21.30
CA GLU A 43 52.38 41.84 -20.30
C GLU A 43 51.85 43.24 -20.69
N VAL A 44 51.96 43.61 -21.98
CA VAL A 44 51.44 44.87 -22.52
C VAL A 44 49.91 44.87 -22.52
N VAL A 45 49.31 43.71 -22.77
CA VAL A 45 47.86 43.51 -22.74
C VAL A 45 47.51 42.36 -21.81
N LEU A 46 46.64 42.63 -20.83
CA LEU A 46 46.15 41.62 -19.88
C LEU A 46 44.87 40.99 -20.40
N GLY A 47 44.85 39.66 -20.50
CA GLY A 47 43.68 38.91 -20.93
C GLY A 47 44.00 37.46 -21.23
N LYS A 48 42.99 36.72 -21.68
CA LYS A 48 43.15 35.33 -22.14
C LYS A 48 42.90 35.28 -23.63
N PHE A 49 43.77 34.57 -24.34
CA PHE A 49 43.58 34.24 -25.74
C PHE A 49 43.25 32.76 -25.86
N HIS A 50 42.11 32.43 -26.47
CA HIS A 50 41.66 31.05 -26.65
C HIS A 50 41.09 30.88 -28.06
N GLY A 51 41.69 29.99 -28.85
CA GLY A 51 41.34 29.83 -30.26
C GLY A 51 41.56 31.14 -31.04
N SER A 52 40.50 31.65 -31.67
CA SER A 52 40.47 32.92 -32.40
C SER A 52 39.89 34.09 -31.59
N THR A 53 39.68 33.93 -30.29
CA THR A 53 39.03 34.94 -29.44
C THR A 53 39.96 35.47 -28.37
N PHE A 54 40.11 36.79 -28.31
CA PHE A 54 40.78 37.49 -27.23
C PHE A 54 39.76 38.04 -26.22
N THR A 55 39.93 37.69 -24.96
CA THR A 55 39.11 38.18 -23.85
C THR A 55 39.96 39.06 -22.93
N PRO A 56 39.75 40.40 -22.95
CA PRO A 56 40.49 41.32 -22.07
C PRO A 56 40.23 41.03 -20.59
N LYS A 57 41.24 41.17 -19.72
CA LYS A 57 41.09 40.99 -18.26
C LYS A 57 40.07 41.98 -17.67
N ALA A 58 40.06 43.22 -18.14
CA ALA A 58 39.08 44.22 -17.71
C ALA A 58 37.63 43.82 -18.02
N TYR A 59 37.40 42.97 -19.04
CA TYR A 59 36.07 42.40 -19.31
C TYR A 59 35.73 41.30 -18.31
N THR A 60 36.64 40.35 -18.06
CA THR A 60 36.40 39.28 -17.08
C THR A 60 36.18 39.83 -15.68
N ASP A 61 36.94 40.85 -15.28
CA ASP A 61 36.80 41.49 -13.98
C ASP A 61 35.46 42.25 -13.88
N ALA A 62 35.03 42.91 -14.97
CA ALA A 62 33.73 43.58 -15.01
C ALA A 62 32.55 42.60 -14.96
N GLU A 63 32.62 41.46 -15.66
CA GLU A 63 31.61 40.41 -15.59
C GLU A 63 31.56 39.75 -14.21
N ALA A 64 32.72 39.47 -13.60
CA ALA A 64 32.79 38.98 -12.24
C ALA A 64 32.15 39.97 -11.24
N ASN A 65 32.48 41.26 -11.33
CA ASN A 65 31.91 42.29 -10.45
C ASN A 65 30.40 42.45 -10.64
N LYS A 66 29.87 42.29 -11.87
CA LYS A 66 28.41 42.31 -12.10
C LYS A 66 27.72 41.13 -11.44
N VAL A 67 28.32 39.94 -11.55
CA VAL A 67 27.81 38.72 -10.92
C VAL A 67 27.84 38.84 -9.40
N ASP A 68 28.94 39.35 -8.84
CA ASP A 68 29.08 39.59 -7.41
C ASP A 68 28.03 40.61 -6.91
N GLY A 69 27.88 41.74 -7.60
CA GLY A 69 26.85 42.74 -7.28
C GLY A 69 25.42 42.24 -7.45
N PHE A 70 25.16 41.36 -8.41
CA PHE A 70 23.85 40.70 -8.56
C PHE A 70 23.56 39.83 -7.33
N PHE A 71 24.52 39.02 -6.88
CA PHE A 71 24.34 38.18 -5.70
C PHE A 71 24.16 39.02 -4.43
N GLU A 72 24.95 40.07 -4.24
CA GLU A 72 24.81 40.97 -3.07
C GLU A 72 23.42 41.62 -3.00
N ALA A 73 22.85 41.99 -4.15
CA ALA A 73 21.53 42.62 -4.20
C ALA A 73 20.36 41.63 -4.02
N ASN A 74 20.50 40.41 -4.53
CA ASN A 74 19.37 39.46 -4.62
C ASN A 74 19.47 38.27 -3.66
N GLY A 75 20.65 37.98 -3.12
CA GLY A 75 20.88 36.83 -2.24
C GLY A 75 20.87 35.48 -2.96
N TYR A 76 20.79 35.43 -4.29
CA TYR A 76 20.90 34.19 -5.07
C TYR A 76 21.69 34.41 -6.36
N LEU A 77 22.19 33.32 -6.94
CA LEU A 77 22.92 33.32 -8.21
C LEU A 77 22.53 32.12 -9.05
N THR A 78 22.12 32.32 -10.31
CA THR A 78 21.79 31.22 -11.22
C THR A 78 23.03 30.65 -11.90
N ALA A 79 22.96 29.40 -12.37
CA ALA A 79 24.04 28.74 -13.10
C ALA A 79 24.42 29.48 -14.38
N THR A 80 23.45 30.13 -15.04
CA THR A 80 23.67 30.94 -16.23
C THR A 80 24.44 32.22 -15.92
N ALA A 81 24.10 32.90 -14.82
CA ALA A 81 24.81 34.08 -14.36
C ALA A 81 26.23 33.74 -13.86
N ALA A 82 26.41 32.65 -13.11
CA ALA A 82 27.74 32.20 -12.70
C ALA A 82 28.65 31.94 -13.92
N LYS A 83 28.14 31.25 -14.95
CA LYS A 83 28.86 30.97 -16.19
C LYS A 83 29.33 32.23 -16.93
N SER A 84 28.63 33.37 -16.83
CA SER A 84 29.08 34.61 -17.50
C SER A 84 30.34 35.20 -16.86
N SER A 85 30.61 34.91 -15.58
CA SER A 85 31.88 35.22 -14.92
C SER A 85 33.03 34.26 -15.27
N GLY A 86 32.74 33.18 -16.00
CA GLY A 86 33.71 32.13 -16.33
C GLY A 86 33.94 31.11 -15.20
N LEU A 87 33.08 31.08 -14.18
CA LEU A 87 33.14 30.16 -13.05
C LEU A 87 31.88 29.29 -12.96
N GLY A 88 32.02 28.06 -12.45
CA GLY A 88 30.87 27.27 -12.01
C GLY A 88 30.29 27.82 -10.70
N LEU A 89 29.02 27.50 -10.39
CA LEU A 89 28.36 27.93 -9.14
C LEU A 89 29.17 27.57 -7.88
N LYS A 90 29.63 26.32 -7.80
CA LYS A 90 30.41 25.82 -6.66
C LYS A 90 31.76 26.52 -6.53
N ASP A 91 32.45 26.74 -7.66
CA ASP A 91 33.75 27.41 -7.69
C ASP A 91 33.61 28.89 -7.31
N TRP A 92 32.57 29.55 -7.82
CA TRP A 92 32.22 30.91 -7.47
C TRP A 92 31.97 31.02 -5.95
N ALA A 93 31.11 30.17 -5.39
CA ALA A 93 30.78 30.17 -3.97
C ALA A 93 32.02 29.90 -3.09
N ALA A 94 32.88 28.95 -3.50
CA ALA A 94 34.12 28.62 -2.80
C ALA A 94 35.13 29.78 -2.82
N GLN A 95 35.30 30.43 -3.97
CA GLN A 95 36.23 31.55 -4.13
C GLN A 95 35.79 32.77 -3.29
N ARG A 96 34.48 33.00 -3.19
CA ARG A 96 33.90 34.10 -2.39
C ARG A 96 33.69 33.73 -0.92
N LYS A 97 33.88 32.46 -0.53
CA LYS A 97 33.51 31.93 0.79
C LYS A 97 32.06 32.29 1.17
N ALA A 98 31.16 32.26 0.19
CA ALA A 98 29.76 32.62 0.39
C ALA A 98 29.06 31.53 1.23
N SER A 99 28.29 31.93 2.25
CA SER A 99 27.47 30.99 3.02
C SER A 99 26.12 30.79 2.33
N GLY A 100 25.78 29.53 2.05
CA GLY A 100 24.55 29.22 1.33
C GLY A 100 24.44 27.77 0.89
N TYR A 101 23.48 27.54 0.01
CA TYR A 101 23.12 26.23 -0.51
C TYR A 101 23.39 26.20 -2.02
N ASN A 102 24.14 25.18 -2.45
CA ASN A 102 24.33 24.90 -3.87
C ASN A 102 23.19 23.96 -4.32
N LEU A 103 22.29 24.49 -5.12
CA LEU A 103 21.18 23.77 -5.75
C LEU A 103 21.57 23.35 -7.18
N VAL A 104 20.63 22.73 -7.90
CA VAL A 104 20.85 22.21 -9.26
C VAL A 104 21.11 23.36 -10.24
N GLY A 105 20.28 24.40 -10.20
CA GLY A 105 20.29 25.52 -11.11
C GLY A 105 20.78 26.84 -10.48
N ALA A 106 20.96 26.90 -9.16
CA ALA A 106 21.30 28.13 -8.47
C ALA A 106 22.10 27.92 -7.18
N PHE A 107 22.72 29.00 -6.70
CA PHE A 107 23.26 29.13 -5.35
C PHE A 107 22.38 30.12 -4.59
N VAL A 108 21.99 29.78 -3.36
CA VAL A 108 21.09 30.60 -2.53
C VAL A 108 21.78 30.93 -1.22
N ALA A 109 21.79 32.21 -0.84
CA ALA A 109 22.37 32.67 0.42
C ALA A 109 21.60 32.10 1.62
N SER A 110 22.31 31.86 2.72
CA SER A 110 21.73 31.27 3.94
C SER A 110 20.52 32.06 4.48
N HIS A 111 20.57 33.39 4.47
CA HIS A 111 19.49 34.23 5.03
C HIS A 111 18.14 34.07 4.30
N LEU A 112 18.14 33.82 2.98
CA LEU A 112 16.92 33.52 2.24
C LEU A 112 16.35 32.16 2.64
N VAL A 113 17.23 31.18 2.82
CA VAL A 113 16.84 29.85 3.27
C VAL A 113 16.34 29.88 4.70
N ASP A 114 16.93 30.67 5.59
CA ASP A 114 16.48 30.80 6.98
C ASP A 114 15.05 31.37 7.05
N SER A 115 14.71 32.32 6.18
CA SER A 115 13.35 32.84 6.05
C SER A 115 12.38 31.77 5.55
N ALA A 116 12.73 31.02 4.50
CA ALA A 116 11.90 29.92 4.01
C ALA A 116 11.73 28.81 5.06
N MET A 117 12.79 28.50 5.80
CA MET A 117 12.82 27.52 6.88
C MET A 117 11.90 27.88 8.03
N ALA A 118 11.79 29.16 8.38
CA ALA A 118 10.85 29.64 9.39
C ALA A 118 9.40 29.32 8.99
N SER A 119 9.02 29.68 7.75
CA SER A 119 7.69 29.38 7.20
C SER A 119 7.42 27.86 7.11
N ILE A 120 8.43 27.08 6.70
CA ILE A 120 8.29 25.62 6.66
C ILE A 120 8.09 25.04 8.06
N SER A 121 8.88 25.49 9.03
CA SER A 121 8.81 24.98 10.39
C SER A 121 7.47 25.32 11.05
N ASP A 122 6.92 26.51 10.78
CA ASP A 122 5.61 26.93 11.30
C ASP A 122 4.47 26.08 10.73
N ALA A 123 4.45 25.86 9.40
CA ALA A 123 3.45 25.00 8.76
C ALA A 123 3.49 23.54 9.28
N LEU A 124 4.70 23.01 9.50
CA LEU A 124 4.89 21.65 10.02
C LEU A 124 4.57 21.51 11.51
N ALA A 125 4.70 22.60 12.29
CA ALA A 125 4.30 22.62 13.69
C ALA A 125 2.77 22.55 13.86
N GLY A 126 2.02 23.07 12.88
CA GLY A 126 0.55 23.00 12.82
C GLY A 126 -0.03 21.72 12.24
N ASP A 127 0.75 20.64 12.13
CA ASP A 127 0.38 19.40 11.43
C ASP A 127 -0.13 19.63 9.99
N GLY A 128 0.45 20.64 9.31
CA GLY A 128 0.10 21.02 7.95
C GLY A 128 1.10 20.55 6.89
N TRP A 129 1.02 21.20 5.73
CA TRP A 129 1.93 21.07 4.60
C TRP A 129 2.22 22.46 4.00
N ILE A 130 3.30 22.56 3.23
CA ILE A 130 3.67 23.80 2.54
C ILE A 130 4.48 23.50 1.27
N ASP A 131 4.21 24.24 0.19
CA ASP A 131 5.05 24.25 -1.01
C ASP A 131 6.23 25.21 -0.79
N ALA A 132 7.46 24.71 -0.97
CA ALA A 132 8.66 25.51 -0.84
C ALA A 132 8.90 26.43 -2.03
N GLN A 133 8.37 26.12 -3.22
CA GLN A 133 8.55 26.91 -4.43
C GLN A 133 8.15 28.40 -4.28
N PRO A 134 6.98 28.75 -3.74
CA PRO A 134 6.58 30.16 -3.55
C PRO A 134 7.39 30.89 -2.47
N LEU A 135 8.15 30.18 -1.63
CA LEU A 135 9.05 30.78 -0.63
C LEU A 135 10.40 31.20 -1.24
N LEU A 136 10.68 30.76 -2.46
CA LEU A 136 11.93 31.01 -3.15
C LEU A 136 11.79 32.11 -4.21
N PRO A 137 12.88 32.79 -4.59
CA PRO A 137 12.85 33.74 -5.69
C PRO A 137 12.36 33.08 -6.98
N HIS A 138 11.54 33.79 -7.77
CA HIS A 138 10.91 33.26 -8.98
C HIS A 138 11.89 32.73 -10.04
N ALA A 139 13.16 33.14 -9.98
CA ALA A 139 14.20 32.62 -10.87
C ALA A 139 14.60 31.17 -10.57
N LEU A 140 14.21 30.62 -9.42
CA LEU A 140 14.48 29.25 -9.03
C LEU A 140 13.38 28.32 -9.52
N THR A 141 13.77 27.11 -9.91
CA THR A 141 12.88 26.10 -10.47
C THR A 141 12.33 25.18 -9.38
N ALA A 142 11.27 24.42 -9.70
CA ALA A 142 10.74 23.39 -8.80
C ALA A 142 11.81 22.35 -8.40
N ALA A 143 12.72 22.03 -9.31
CA ALA A 143 13.86 21.16 -9.03
C ALA A 143 14.82 21.75 -7.98
N ASP A 144 15.00 23.07 -7.98
CA ASP A 144 15.80 23.77 -6.97
C ASP A 144 15.11 23.72 -5.59
N ALA A 145 13.78 23.88 -5.54
CA ALA A 145 13.01 23.77 -4.30
C ALA A 145 13.08 22.35 -3.70
N SER A 146 12.93 21.33 -4.55
CA SER A 146 13.04 19.92 -4.17
C SER A 146 14.43 19.57 -3.62
N GLU A 147 15.49 19.99 -4.34
CA GLU A 147 16.88 19.81 -3.89
C GLU A 147 17.14 20.53 -2.55
N LEU A 148 16.59 21.74 -2.38
CA LEU A 148 16.72 22.50 -1.14
C LEU A 148 16.10 21.73 0.04
N LEU A 149 14.86 21.23 -0.10
CA LEU A 149 14.21 20.44 0.95
C LEU A 149 14.98 19.16 1.27
N LEU A 150 15.50 18.48 0.25
CA LEU A 150 16.32 17.27 0.43
C LEU A 150 17.61 17.57 1.20
N GLN A 151 18.29 18.67 0.90
CA GLN A 151 19.49 19.10 1.62
C GLN A 151 19.17 19.48 3.08
N LEU A 152 18.07 20.20 3.31
CA LEU A 152 17.63 20.57 4.66
C LEU A 152 17.24 19.35 5.50
N SER A 153 16.59 18.36 4.90
CA SER A 153 16.29 17.07 5.51
C SER A 153 17.57 16.32 5.87
N SER A 154 18.51 16.21 4.92
CA SER A 154 19.80 15.52 5.11
C SER A 154 20.67 16.15 6.20
N GLN A 155 20.59 17.48 6.35
CA GLN A 155 21.28 18.24 7.39
C GLN A 155 20.53 18.27 8.73
N LYS A 156 19.39 17.56 8.85
CA LYS A 156 18.52 17.56 10.04
C LYS A 156 18.10 18.97 10.49
N LYS A 157 17.93 19.88 9.52
CA LYS A 157 17.42 21.24 9.78
C LYS A 157 15.90 21.28 9.82
N LEU A 158 15.23 20.35 9.12
CA LEU A 158 13.79 20.21 9.19
C LEU A 158 13.35 19.56 10.53
N PRO A 159 12.13 19.87 10.99
CA PRO A 159 11.51 19.19 12.12
C PRO A 159 11.51 17.65 11.96
N SER A 160 11.56 16.91 13.07
CA SER A 160 11.60 15.43 13.02
C SER A 160 10.30 14.80 12.49
N ASN A 161 9.20 15.55 12.48
CA ASN A 161 7.93 15.14 11.89
C ASN A 161 7.82 15.51 10.40
N ALA A 162 8.85 16.10 9.79
CA ALA A 162 8.82 16.49 8.39
C ALA A 162 8.94 15.27 7.45
N VAL A 163 8.09 15.25 6.44
CA VAL A 163 8.10 14.33 5.30
C VAL A 163 8.23 15.16 4.03
N VAL A 164 9.33 14.97 3.32
CA VAL A 164 9.60 15.69 2.05
C VAL A 164 8.96 14.91 0.90
N LEU A 165 8.15 15.60 0.11
CA LEU A 165 7.43 15.13 -1.07
C LEU A 165 7.78 16.06 -2.25
N ASP A 166 8.91 15.78 -2.89
CA ASP A 166 9.50 16.66 -3.91
C ASP A 166 9.68 18.11 -3.38
N ARG A 167 9.00 19.10 -3.96
CA ARG A 167 9.01 20.52 -3.52
C ARG A 167 8.10 20.84 -2.34
N VAL A 168 7.30 19.89 -1.86
CA VAL A 168 6.40 20.08 -0.70
C VAL A 168 6.98 19.44 0.55
N ALA A 169 6.89 20.15 1.67
CA ALA A 169 7.13 19.60 2.99
C ALA A 169 5.79 19.38 3.69
N ALA A 170 5.50 18.15 4.08
CA ALA A 170 4.31 17.77 4.82
C ALA A 170 4.69 17.22 6.21
N SER A 171 3.85 17.44 7.22
CA SER A 171 4.06 16.83 8.52
C SER A 171 3.56 15.39 8.55
N SER A 172 4.14 14.55 9.41
CA SER A 172 3.61 13.20 9.65
C SER A 172 2.19 13.25 10.24
N GLY A 173 1.86 14.29 11.01
CA GLY A 173 0.51 14.56 11.50
C GLY A 173 -0.49 14.83 10.38
N PHE A 174 -0.10 15.57 9.35
CA PHE A 174 -0.91 15.78 8.14
C PHE A 174 -1.23 14.45 7.43
N ILE A 175 -0.21 13.60 7.20
CA ILE A 175 -0.44 12.31 6.53
C ILE A 175 -1.33 11.41 7.39
N GLN A 176 -1.15 11.43 8.72
CA GLN A 176 -2.01 10.69 9.64
C GLN A 176 -3.44 11.21 9.68
N SER A 177 -3.67 12.52 9.52
CA SER A 177 -5.02 13.10 9.52
C SER A 177 -5.82 12.62 8.29
N ILE A 178 -5.16 12.54 7.13
CA ILE A 178 -5.73 11.95 5.91
C ILE A 178 -6.08 10.48 6.15
N ALA A 179 -5.14 9.70 6.72
CA ALA A 179 -5.38 8.28 7.00
C ALA A 179 -6.55 8.07 7.98
N LYS A 180 -6.68 8.93 9.00
CA LYS A 180 -7.81 8.91 9.95
C LYS A 180 -9.13 9.27 9.29
N ALA A 181 -9.15 10.24 8.38
CA ALA A 181 -10.37 10.59 7.64
C ALA A 181 -10.92 9.40 6.81
N LEU A 182 -10.03 8.47 6.41
CA LEU A 182 -10.37 7.26 5.65
C LEU A 182 -10.61 6.02 6.53
N GLU A 183 -10.74 6.17 7.85
CA GLU A 183 -10.93 5.05 8.79
C GLU A 183 -12.20 4.21 8.47
N ALA A 184 -13.26 4.83 7.96
CA ALA A 184 -14.45 4.11 7.52
C ALA A 184 -14.16 3.14 6.36
N GLU A 185 -13.25 3.51 5.45
CA GLU A 185 -12.86 2.67 4.32
C GLU A 185 -11.87 1.58 4.76
N VAL A 186 -10.97 1.91 5.70
CA VAL A 186 -10.11 0.94 6.40
C VAL A 186 -10.94 -0.17 7.04
N GLN A 187 -12.02 0.17 7.75
CA GLN A 187 -12.89 -0.80 8.40
C GLN A 187 -13.56 -1.74 7.37
N LYS A 188 -14.08 -1.21 6.26
CA LYS A 188 -14.67 -2.03 5.18
C LYS A 188 -13.62 -2.96 4.55
N ALA A 189 -12.43 -2.45 4.27
CA ALA A 189 -11.32 -3.23 3.71
C ALA A 189 -10.91 -4.37 4.65
N ALA A 190 -10.81 -4.10 5.95
CA ALA A 190 -10.49 -5.11 6.97
C ALA A 190 -11.59 -6.19 7.09
N GLU A 191 -12.86 -5.82 7.04
CA GLU A 191 -13.97 -6.77 7.03
C GLU A 191 -13.97 -7.66 5.77
N ALA A 192 -13.67 -7.10 4.60
CA ALA A 192 -13.52 -7.88 3.37
C ALA A 192 -12.33 -8.85 3.45
N ALA A 193 -11.19 -8.40 3.99
CA ALA A 193 -9.99 -9.22 4.14
C ALA A 193 -10.17 -10.39 5.12
N THR A 194 -11.01 -10.22 6.15
CA THR A 194 -11.32 -11.30 7.10
C THR A 194 -12.31 -12.32 6.53
N LYS A 195 -13.30 -11.88 5.74
CA LYS A 195 -14.27 -12.78 5.07
C LYS A 195 -13.63 -13.64 3.96
N LYS A 196 -12.66 -13.12 3.21
CA LYS A 196 -11.98 -13.88 2.14
C LYS A 196 -11.16 -15.06 2.68
N LYS A 197 -10.56 -14.94 3.88
CA LYS A 197 -9.77 -16.03 4.48
C LYS A 197 -10.61 -17.19 5.02
N SER A 198 -11.90 -16.99 5.33
CA SER A 198 -12.80 -18.09 5.71
C SER A 198 -13.31 -18.92 4.52
N GLY A 199 -13.08 -18.49 3.28
CA GLY A 199 -13.45 -19.24 2.06
C GLY A 199 -12.26 -19.84 1.29
N ALA A 200 -11.02 -19.59 1.72
CA ALA A 200 -9.80 -19.90 0.96
C ALA A 200 -9.31 -21.36 1.08
N LYS A 201 -10.22 -22.34 1.07
CA LYS A 201 -9.89 -23.76 0.83
C LYS A 201 -10.45 -24.29 -0.51
N LYS A 202 -10.80 -23.39 -1.42
CA LYS A 202 -11.33 -23.74 -2.75
C LYS A 202 -10.65 -22.93 -3.85
N ALA A 203 -9.34 -23.13 -4.00
CA ALA A 203 -8.55 -22.62 -5.13
C ALA A 203 -7.18 -23.33 -5.19
N VAL A 204 -7.18 -24.64 -5.40
CA VAL A 204 -6.09 -25.38 -6.04
C VAL A 204 -6.76 -26.55 -6.76
N GLU A 205 -6.30 -26.82 -7.99
CA GLU A 205 -6.79 -27.82 -8.96
C GLU A 205 -7.83 -27.30 -9.96
N ASP A 206 -7.33 -26.53 -10.93
CA ASP A 206 -7.67 -26.68 -12.35
C ASP A 206 -6.51 -26.06 -13.17
N GLU A 207 -5.37 -26.75 -13.17
CA GLU A 207 -4.33 -26.61 -14.18
C GLU A 207 -3.92 -28.02 -14.63
N ASP A 208 -3.74 -28.16 -15.94
CA ASP A 208 -3.30 -29.34 -16.73
C ASP A 208 -4.37 -30.36 -17.16
N ASP A 209 -4.85 -30.22 -18.41
CA ASP A 209 -4.42 -31.16 -19.47
C ASP A 209 -4.80 -30.64 -20.88
N ASP A 210 -3.80 -30.13 -21.62
CA ASP A 210 -3.96 -29.59 -22.97
C ASP A 210 -2.95 -30.24 -23.92
N LEU A 211 -3.17 -31.51 -24.31
CA LEU A 211 -2.48 -32.15 -25.44
C LEU A 211 -3.29 -33.33 -26.03
N HIS A 212 -4.01 -33.13 -27.14
CA HIS A 212 -3.72 -33.82 -28.41
C HIS A 212 -4.63 -33.43 -29.61
N ALA A 213 -3.95 -33.06 -30.69
CA ALA A 213 -4.16 -33.47 -32.09
C ALA A 213 -5.42 -33.04 -32.89
N LYS A 214 -5.15 -32.09 -33.79
CA LYS A 214 -5.31 -32.18 -35.26
C LYS A 214 -6.60 -32.83 -35.81
N LYS A 215 -7.48 -31.99 -36.38
CA LYS A 215 -7.96 -32.18 -37.77
C LYS A 215 -8.65 -30.93 -38.35
N GLY A 216 -8.00 -30.34 -39.35
CA GLY A 216 -8.63 -29.94 -40.61
C GLY A 216 -9.63 -28.78 -40.65
N GLY A 217 -9.22 -27.68 -41.29
CA GLY A 217 -9.95 -27.23 -42.48
C GLY A 217 -10.30 -25.74 -42.61
N LYS A 218 -9.61 -25.11 -43.58
CA LYS A 218 -10.18 -24.28 -44.66
C LYS A 218 -10.30 -22.75 -44.48
N ARG A 219 -9.31 -22.12 -45.13
CA ARG A 219 -9.13 -20.74 -45.64
C ARG A 219 -10.37 -20.08 -46.27
N THR A 220 -10.53 -18.78 -46.04
CA THR A 220 -10.86 -17.64 -46.98
C THR A 220 -10.61 -16.36 -46.15
N LYS A 221 -9.72 -15.37 -46.40
CA LYS A 221 -9.36 -14.47 -47.52
C LYS A 221 -10.46 -13.47 -47.97
N GLY A 222 -10.32 -12.20 -47.56
CA GLY A 222 -10.96 -11.01 -48.16
C GLY A 222 -11.14 -9.84 -47.16
N ALA A 223 -10.22 -8.86 -47.11
CA ALA A 223 -10.32 -7.50 -47.70
C ALA A 223 -11.15 -6.50 -46.84
N LYS A 224 -10.64 -5.41 -46.21
CA LYS A 224 -9.85 -4.20 -46.59
C LYS A 224 -10.74 -2.93 -46.63
N LYS A 225 -10.35 -1.93 -45.81
CA LYS A 225 -10.65 -0.46 -45.86
C LYS A 225 -12.06 -0.02 -45.35
N LYS A 226 -12.29 1.09 -44.62
CA LYS A 226 -11.66 2.43 -44.61
C LYS A 226 -12.22 3.34 -43.45
N ARG A 227 -11.32 4.06 -42.76
CA ARG A 227 -11.35 5.44 -42.17
C ARG A 227 -12.51 5.98 -41.29
N GLY A 228 -12.11 6.69 -40.22
CA GLY A 228 -12.77 7.84 -39.56
C GLY A 228 -12.54 7.79 -38.03
N ASP A 229 -11.52 8.43 -37.45
CA ASP A 229 -11.31 9.86 -37.11
C ASP A 229 -11.81 10.22 -35.69
N ASP A 230 -10.86 10.68 -34.86
CA ASP A 230 -10.87 11.45 -33.60
C ASP A 230 -12.01 11.33 -32.57
N ASP A 231 -11.66 10.84 -31.37
CA ASP A 231 -11.63 11.65 -30.12
C ASP A 231 -11.01 10.81 -28.98
N ASP A 232 -9.71 11.00 -28.75
CA ASP A 232 -8.95 10.44 -27.63
C ASP A 232 -9.37 11.11 -26.31
N ALA A 233 -10.36 10.50 -25.64
CA ALA A 233 -10.54 10.69 -24.22
C ALA A 233 -9.40 9.96 -23.50
N VAL A 234 -8.49 10.72 -22.90
CA VAL A 234 -7.45 10.21 -21.99
C VAL A 234 -8.15 9.65 -20.75
N GLU A 235 -8.60 8.39 -20.82
CA GLU A 235 -8.74 7.54 -19.65
C GLU A 235 -7.33 7.09 -19.24
N THR A 236 -6.68 7.88 -18.39
CA THR A 236 -5.63 7.37 -17.53
C THR A 236 -6.28 6.34 -16.61
N SER A 237 -6.17 5.08 -17.01
CA SER A 237 -6.49 3.91 -16.21
C SER A 237 -5.55 3.85 -14.99
N ARG A 238 -5.87 4.66 -13.97
CA ARG A 238 -5.26 4.67 -12.64
C ARG A 238 -5.80 3.50 -11.79
N ALA A 239 -6.16 2.39 -12.43
CA ALA A 239 -6.58 1.16 -11.78
C ALA A 239 -5.35 0.37 -11.29
N GLY A 240 -4.52 1.02 -10.48
CA GLY A 240 -3.53 0.34 -9.65
C GLY A 240 -4.28 -0.36 -8.52
N ASN A 241 -4.24 -1.68 -8.50
CA ASN A 241 -4.84 -2.49 -7.44
C ASN A 241 -4.26 -2.04 -6.08
N ALA A 242 -5.11 -1.42 -5.25
CA ALA A 242 -4.64 -0.76 -4.05
C ALA A 242 -4.26 -1.81 -2.99
N GLU A 243 -2.98 -1.82 -2.59
CA GLU A 243 -2.40 -2.83 -1.68
C GLU A 243 -3.09 -2.90 -0.31
N SER A 244 -3.64 -1.78 0.19
CA SER A 244 -4.40 -1.71 1.45
C SER A 244 -5.85 -2.20 1.33
N GLY A 245 -6.36 -2.37 0.11
CA GLY A 245 -7.79 -2.58 -0.16
C GLY A 245 -8.65 -1.31 -0.12
N VAL A 246 -8.08 -0.15 0.24
CA VAL A 246 -8.71 1.18 0.07
C VAL A 246 -8.35 1.71 -1.32
N PRO A 247 -9.32 2.03 -2.20
CA PRO A 247 -9.03 2.46 -3.55
C PRO A 247 -8.27 3.79 -3.57
N ASN A 248 -7.25 3.90 -4.43
CA ASN A 248 -6.46 5.13 -4.60
C ASN A 248 -7.35 6.32 -5.01
N ASP A 249 -8.46 6.05 -5.71
CA ASP A 249 -9.46 7.06 -6.09
C ASP A 249 -10.12 7.71 -4.87
N ALA A 250 -10.31 6.97 -3.77
CA ALA A 250 -10.86 7.55 -2.54
C ALA A 250 -9.88 8.53 -1.89
N ILE A 251 -8.57 8.23 -1.94
CA ILE A 251 -7.53 9.13 -1.44
C ILE A 251 -7.45 10.37 -2.35
N ALA A 252 -7.42 10.17 -3.67
CA ALA A 252 -7.35 11.26 -4.64
C ALA A 252 -8.56 12.20 -4.54
N ASN A 253 -9.78 11.67 -4.41
CA ASN A 253 -11.00 12.47 -4.24
C ASN A 253 -10.95 13.26 -2.92
N TYR A 254 -10.52 12.63 -1.82
CA TYR A 254 -10.36 13.34 -0.54
C TYR A 254 -9.35 14.49 -0.64
N LEU A 255 -8.21 14.26 -1.30
CA LEU A 255 -7.20 15.30 -1.52
C LEU A 255 -7.73 16.44 -2.38
N ALA A 256 -8.45 16.13 -3.47
CA ALA A 256 -9.04 17.15 -4.34
C ALA A 256 -10.10 18.00 -3.61
N ASP A 257 -10.91 17.39 -2.75
CA ASP A 257 -11.99 18.07 -2.04
C ASP A 257 -11.49 18.91 -0.86
N GLN A 258 -10.53 18.39 -0.07
CA GLN A 258 -10.07 19.04 1.17
C GLN A 258 -8.82 19.91 0.98
N HIS A 259 -8.01 19.63 -0.05
CA HIS A 259 -6.74 20.31 -0.31
C HIS A 259 -6.59 20.66 -1.80
N PRO A 260 -7.46 21.54 -2.34
CA PRO A 260 -7.43 21.91 -3.76
C PRO A 260 -6.15 22.62 -4.18
N ASP A 261 -5.46 23.25 -3.22
CA ASP A 261 -4.20 23.97 -3.46
C ASP A 261 -2.98 23.04 -3.59
N LEU A 262 -3.14 21.74 -3.31
CA LEU A 262 -2.04 20.78 -3.35
C LEU A 262 -1.65 20.49 -4.82
N PRO A 263 -0.36 20.63 -5.19
CA PRO A 263 0.07 20.38 -6.56
C PRO A 263 -0.23 18.94 -7.02
N ILE A 264 -0.82 18.80 -8.20
CA ILE A 264 -1.28 17.52 -8.77
C ILE A 264 -0.11 16.54 -8.94
N ASP A 265 1.06 17.05 -9.29
CA ASP A 265 2.32 16.32 -9.42
C ASP A 265 2.76 15.60 -8.14
N ILE A 266 2.30 16.07 -6.97
CA ILE A 266 2.73 15.56 -5.66
C ILE A 266 1.67 14.60 -5.07
N GLN A 267 0.45 14.61 -5.62
CA GLN A 267 -0.64 13.78 -5.13
C GLN A 267 -0.32 12.29 -5.24
N ASP A 268 0.39 11.84 -6.28
CA ASP A 268 0.81 10.44 -6.42
C ASP A 268 1.74 10.01 -5.28
N ASP A 269 2.76 10.81 -4.96
CA ASP A 269 3.70 10.53 -3.89
C ASP A 269 3.03 10.56 -2.51
N LEU A 270 2.13 11.53 -2.29
CA LEU A 270 1.34 11.61 -1.06
C LEU A 270 0.42 10.39 -0.92
N CYS A 271 -0.28 10.00 -1.99
CA CYS A 271 -1.10 8.80 -2.03
C CYS A 271 -0.28 7.56 -1.65
N ALA A 272 0.92 7.40 -2.20
CA ALA A 272 1.81 6.28 -1.86
C ALA A 272 2.17 6.26 -0.37
N LYS A 273 2.46 7.42 0.24
CA LYS A 273 2.75 7.51 1.70
C LYS A 273 1.53 7.21 2.56
N VAL A 274 0.36 7.77 2.21
CA VAL A 274 -0.90 7.50 2.91
C VAL A 274 -1.25 6.02 2.80
N GLN A 275 -1.05 5.40 1.63
CA GLN A 275 -1.38 4.01 1.39
C GLN A 275 -0.59 3.05 2.30
N VAL A 276 0.69 3.33 2.58
CA VAL A 276 1.48 2.53 3.53
C VAL A 276 0.86 2.57 4.93
N LEU A 277 0.40 3.75 5.38
CA LEU A 277 -0.27 3.88 6.68
C LEU A 277 -1.63 3.16 6.69
N LEU A 278 -2.42 3.30 5.62
CA LEU A 278 -3.70 2.61 5.49
C LEU A 278 -3.53 1.09 5.51
N THR A 279 -2.53 0.54 4.82
CA THR A 279 -2.22 -0.90 4.86
C THR A 279 -1.94 -1.38 6.29
N ALA A 280 -1.15 -0.61 7.06
CA ALA A 280 -0.87 -0.93 8.46
C ALA A 280 -2.14 -0.87 9.33
N MET A 281 -2.98 0.15 9.15
CA MET A 281 -4.25 0.29 9.87
C MET A 281 -5.22 -0.85 9.54
N VAL A 282 -5.35 -1.21 8.25
CA VAL A 282 -6.20 -2.34 7.80
C VAL A 282 -5.72 -3.64 8.42
N ALA A 283 -4.41 -3.88 8.49
CA ALA A 283 -3.85 -5.07 9.11
C ALA A 283 -4.19 -5.16 10.61
N GLU A 284 -4.02 -4.06 11.35
CA GLU A 284 -4.34 -3.99 12.78
C GLU A 284 -5.84 -4.24 13.05
N VAL A 285 -6.72 -3.59 12.29
CA VAL A 285 -8.17 -3.76 12.42
C VAL A 285 -8.57 -5.20 12.08
N ALA A 286 -8.00 -5.77 11.02
CA ALA A 286 -8.26 -7.17 10.64
C ALA A 286 -7.81 -8.16 11.72
N GLU A 287 -6.69 -7.90 12.41
CA GLU A 287 -6.21 -8.73 13.52
C GLU A 287 -7.13 -8.64 14.75
N LYS A 288 -7.59 -7.43 15.12
CA LYS A 288 -8.59 -7.24 16.18
C LYS A 288 -9.90 -7.96 15.87
N LEU A 289 -10.35 -7.92 14.61
CA LEU A 289 -11.56 -8.63 14.20
C LEU A 289 -11.36 -10.16 14.28
N ARG A 290 -10.21 -10.68 13.84
CA ARG A 290 -9.87 -12.11 13.93
C ARG A 290 -9.80 -12.60 15.37
N SER A 291 -9.11 -11.89 16.26
CA SER A 291 -9.04 -12.27 17.68
C SER A 291 -10.41 -12.23 18.37
N THR A 292 -11.26 -11.26 18.01
CA THR A 292 -12.66 -11.21 18.49
C THR A 292 -13.48 -12.38 17.97
N LEU A 293 -13.29 -12.81 16.72
CA LEU A 293 -13.95 -13.99 16.18
C LEU A 293 -13.44 -15.28 16.84
N GLN A 294 -12.14 -15.41 17.05
CA GLN A 294 -11.53 -16.59 17.66
C GLN A 294 -11.96 -16.74 19.13
N THR A 295 -12.04 -15.64 19.89
CA THR A 295 -12.54 -15.66 21.27
C THR A 295 -14.02 -16.06 21.32
N LYS A 296 -14.86 -15.54 20.42
CA LYS A 296 -16.26 -15.98 20.28
C LYS A 296 -16.36 -17.46 19.92
N GLN A 297 -15.54 -17.94 18.98
CA GLN A 297 -15.51 -19.34 18.60
C GLN A 297 -15.08 -20.23 19.78
N ASN A 298 -13.99 -19.90 20.47
CA ASN A 298 -13.53 -20.63 21.65
C ASN A 298 -14.58 -20.65 22.76
N HIS A 299 -15.30 -19.53 22.96
CA HIS A 299 -16.40 -19.47 23.91
C HIS A 299 -17.55 -20.40 23.50
N HIS A 300 -17.94 -20.39 22.23
CA HIS A 300 -18.97 -21.28 21.70
C HIS A 300 -18.57 -22.75 21.79
N PHE A 301 -17.34 -23.11 21.41
CA PHE A 301 -16.82 -24.46 21.55
C PHE A 301 -16.75 -24.88 23.01
N GLY A 302 -16.27 -24.02 23.90
CA GLY A 302 -16.22 -24.31 25.34
C GLY A 302 -17.61 -24.48 25.97
N GLN A 303 -18.62 -23.73 25.52
CA GLN A 303 -20.01 -23.97 25.94
C GLN A 303 -20.54 -25.31 25.43
N ALA A 304 -20.31 -25.61 24.14
CA ALA A 304 -20.76 -26.88 23.56
C ALA A 304 -20.08 -28.07 24.21
N ASP A 305 -18.77 -27.99 24.46
CA ASP A 305 -17.98 -29.01 25.14
C ASP A 305 -18.51 -29.29 26.55
N LYS A 306 -18.86 -28.24 27.31
CA LYS A 306 -19.52 -28.40 28.62
C LYS A 306 -20.85 -29.13 28.52
N VAL A 307 -21.71 -28.78 27.56
CA VAL A 307 -23.02 -29.45 27.39
C VAL A 307 -22.83 -30.91 26.97
N VAL A 308 -21.88 -31.20 26.09
CA VAL A 308 -21.54 -32.57 25.68
C VAL A 308 -21.03 -33.36 26.88
N GLN A 309 -20.12 -32.79 27.66
CA GLN A 309 -19.55 -33.41 28.85
C GLN A 309 -20.61 -33.70 29.92
N GLU A 310 -21.48 -32.74 30.24
CA GLU A 310 -22.59 -32.94 31.19
C GLU A 310 -23.53 -34.07 30.75
N ARG A 311 -23.85 -34.15 29.45
CA ARG A 311 -24.69 -35.22 28.90
C ARG A 311 -23.98 -36.58 28.93
N TYR A 312 -22.69 -36.61 28.62
CA TYR A 312 -21.87 -37.82 28.71
C TYR A 312 -21.78 -38.35 30.15
N GLU A 313 -21.57 -37.48 31.13
CA GLU A 313 -21.54 -37.86 32.55
C GLU A 313 -22.90 -38.43 33.01
N ARG A 314 -24.01 -37.80 32.61
CA ARG A 314 -25.36 -38.34 32.86
C ARG A 314 -25.57 -39.71 32.22
N LEU A 315 -25.06 -39.93 31.01
CA LEU A 315 -25.11 -41.22 30.33
C LEU A 315 -24.37 -42.29 31.13
N VAL A 316 -23.11 -42.03 31.49
CA VAL A 316 -22.27 -42.98 32.20
C VAL A 316 -22.89 -43.35 33.54
N LEU A 317 -23.42 -42.39 34.29
CA LEU A 317 -24.10 -42.64 35.54
C LEU A 317 -25.39 -43.45 35.33
N GLY A 318 -26.19 -43.12 34.31
CA GLY A 318 -27.39 -43.86 33.96
C GLY A 318 -27.11 -45.30 33.55
N LEU A 319 -26.10 -45.54 32.72
CA LEU A 319 -25.67 -46.87 32.31
C LEU A 319 -25.19 -47.70 33.50
N ARG A 320 -24.38 -47.13 34.40
CA ARG A 320 -23.95 -47.79 35.64
C ARG A 320 -25.11 -48.14 36.56
N ALA A 321 -26.10 -47.26 36.68
CA ALA A 321 -27.30 -47.53 37.49
C ALA A 321 -28.12 -48.69 36.91
N LEU A 322 -28.27 -48.76 35.59
CA LEU A 322 -28.97 -49.87 34.91
C LEU A 322 -28.21 -51.19 35.01
N GLU A 323 -26.88 -51.13 34.92
CA GLU A 323 -26.02 -52.29 35.14
C GLU A 323 -26.14 -52.82 36.57
N ALA A 324 -26.10 -51.95 37.58
CA ALA A 324 -26.33 -52.33 38.97
C ALA A 324 -27.71 -52.95 39.20
N ALA A 325 -28.74 -52.50 38.46
CA ALA A 325 -30.09 -53.04 38.49
C ALA A 325 -30.28 -54.31 37.64
N LYS A 326 -29.26 -54.79 36.92
CA LYS A 326 -29.32 -55.91 35.96
C LYS A 326 -30.35 -55.71 34.83
N LEU A 327 -30.53 -54.47 34.37
CA LEU A 327 -31.48 -54.08 33.32
C LEU A 327 -30.81 -53.81 31.96
N GLN A 328 -29.70 -54.49 31.68
CA GLN A 328 -28.88 -54.26 30.47
C GLN A 328 -29.64 -54.54 29.16
N GLU A 329 -30.58 -55.49 29.17
CA GLU A 329 -31.41 -55.82 28.00
C GLU A 329 -32.73 -55.03 27.95
N SER A 330 -32.93 -54.09 28.87
CA SER A 330 -34.17 -53.31 28.90
C SER A 330 -34.27 -52.37 27.68
N PRO A 331 -35.49 -52.11 27.17
CA PRO A 331 -35.72 -51.08 26.16
C PRO A 331 -35.19 -49.70 26.60
N LEU A 332 -35.16 -49.46 27.92
CA LEU A 332 -34.63 -48.25 28.52
C LEU A 332 -33.13 -48.08 28.26
N TYR A 333 -32.34 -49.15 28.30
CA TYR A 333 -30.91 -49.13 28.01
C TYR A 333 -30.64 -48.71 26.56
N GLN A 334 -31.40 -49.27 25.62
CA GLN A 334 -31.31 -48.90 24.20
C GLN A 334 -31.77 -47.46 23.95
N HIS A 335 -32.81 -47.01 24.66
CA HIS A 335 -33.31 -45.65 24.55
C HIS A 335 -32.29 -44.63 25.09
N LEU A 336 -31.67 -44.91 26.24
CA LEU A 336 -30.64 -44.06 26.85
C LEU A 336 -29.41 -43.90 25.93
N LEU A 337 -28.98 -44.99 25.28
CA LEU A 337 -27.88 -44.93 24.30
C LEU A 337 -28.26 -44.11 23.06
N LYS A 338 -29.49 -44.27 22.54
CA LYS A 338 -29.95 -43.55 21.34
C LYS A 338 -30.15 -42.05 21.61
N GLU A 339 -30.79 -41.68 22.71
CA GLU A 339 -31.03 -40.27 23.08
C GLU A 339 -29.73 -39.55 23.39
N VAL A 340 -28.85 -40.15 24.19
CA VAL A 340 -27.75 -39.40 24.79
C VAL A 340 -26.50 -39.37 23.91
N VAL A 341 -26.31 -40.33 23.00
CA VAL A 341 -25.15 -40.31 22.08
C VAL A 341 -25.42 -39.48 20.82
N LEU A 342 -26.65 -39.51 20.31
CA LEU A 342 -26.95 -38.94 19.00
C LEU A 342 -26.96 -37.40 19.02
N GLU A 343 -27.61 -36.80 20.02
CA GLU A 343 -27.78 -35.34 20.09
C GLU A 343 -26.46 -34.57 20.32
N PRO A 344 -25.56 -34.98 21.25
CA PRO A 344 -24.27 -34.33 21.41
C PRO A 344 -23.36 -34.48 20.19
N CYS A 345 -23.37 -35.65 19.53
CA CYS A 345 -22.65 -35.87 18.28
C CYS A 345 -23.15 -34.95 17.18
N HIS A 346 -24.47 -34.79 17.04
CA HIS A 346 -25.05 -33.85 16.08
C HIS A 346 -24.62 -32.41 16.35
N MET A 347 -24.56 -31.99 17.63
CA MET A 347 -24.12 -30.65 18.00
C MET A 347 -22.64 -30.41 17.68
N LEU A 348 -21.77 -31.39 17.91
CA LEU A 348 -20.35 -31.31 17.55
C LEU A 348 -20.14 -31.27 16.03
N ILE A 349 -20.88 -32.10 15.28
CA ILE A 349 -20.83 -32.12 13.82
C ILE A 349 -21.32 -30.78 13.25
N ALA A 350 -22.43 -30.25 13.78
CA ALA A 350 -22.98 -28.95 13.42
C ALA A 350 -21.95 -27.82 13.60
N LEU A 351 -21.23 -27.81 14.72
CA LEU A 351 -20.17 -26.83 14.98
C LEU A 351 -18.99 -26.94 14.00
N ARG A 352 -18.60 -28.17 13.65
CA ARG A 352 -17.52 -28.40 12.67
C ARG A 352 -17.92 -28.03 11.25
N LEU A 353 -19.19 -28.23 10.87
CA LEU A 353 -19.71 -27.80 9.58
C LEU A 353 -19.82 -26.27 9.48
N GLU A 354 -20.16 -25.60 10.59
CA GLU A 354 -20.16 -24.14 10.68
C GLU A 354 -18.73 -23.56 10.52
N GLU A 355 -17.73 -24.19 11.15
CA GLU A 355 -16.31 -23.82 11.01
C GLU A 355 -15.78 -24.01 9.58
N ALA A 356 -16.21 -25.08 8.90
CA ALA A 356 -15.82 -25.37 7.52
C ALA A 356 -16.54 -24.50 6.48
N GLY A 357 -17.49 -23.64 6.90
CA GLY A 357 -18.37 -22.91 5.97
C GLY A 357 -19.27 -23.84 5.13
N ALA A 358 -19.41 -25.11 5.53
CA ALA A 358 -20.07 -26.16 4.76
C ALA A 358 -21.57 -26.30 5.12
N LEU A 359 -22.12 -25.37 5.90
CA LEU A 359 -23.54 -25.37 6.28
C LEU A 359 -24.48 -25.39 5.08
N GLN A 360 -24.16 -24.62 4.03
CA GLN A 360 -24.96 -24.59 2.80
C GLN A 360 -24.85 -25.91 2.03
N SER A 361 -23.72 -26.61 2.13
CA SER A 361 -23.54 -27.92 1.53
C SER A 361 -24.36 -28.98 2.24
N LEU A 362 -24.51 -28.87 3.57
CA LEU A 362 -25.37 -29.75 4.36
C LEU A 362 -26.85 -29.53 4.01
N GLU A 363 -27.31 -28.28 3.90
CA GLU A 363 -28.69 -27.97 3.49
C GLU A 363 -29.02 -28.56 2.11
N LYS A 364 -28.07 -28.50 1.17
CA LYS A 364 -28.19 -29.12 -0.16
C LYS A 364 -28.22 -30.66 -0.10
N LEU A 365 -27.41 -31.28 0.76
CA LEU A 365 -27.42 -32.74 0.94
C LEU A 365 -28.73 -33.23 1.56
N ILE A 366 -29.29 -32.48 2.51
CA ILE A 366 -30.59 -32.78 3.12
C ILE A 366 -31.71 -32.71 2.08
N ALA A 367 -31.64 -31.75 1.16
CA ALA A 367 -32.59 -31.65 0.06
C ALA A 367 -32.47 -32.83 -0.95
N ALA A 368 -31.29 -33.42 -1.09
CA ALA A 368 -31.01 -34.50 -2.04
C ALA A 368 -31.28 -35.92 -1.51
N GLU A 369 -31.06 -36.19 -0.21
CA GLU A 369 -31.37 -37.49 0.40
C GLU A 369 -32.81 -37.51 0.96
N GLY A 370 -33.74 -38.10 0.20
CA GLY A 370 -35.16 -38.20 0.57
C GLY A 370 -35.49 -38.87 1.92
N ALA A 371 -36.76 -38.69 2.34
CA ALA A 371 -37.40 -38.85 3.66
C ALA A 371 -36.94 -39.92 4.68
N ALA A 372 -36.22 -40.98 4.30
CA ALA A 372 -35.92 -42.10 5.19
C ALA A 372 -34.61 -41.96 6.00
N LYS A 373 -33.62 -41.19 5.53
CA LYS A 373 -32.42 -40.79 6.30
C LYS A 373 -32.56 -39.42 6.98
N VAL A 374 -33.73 -38.82 6.81
CA VAL A 374 -34.03 -37.43 7.15
C VAL A 374 -34.18 -37.24 8.66
N GLU A 375 -34.47 -38.25 9.47
CA GLU A 375 -34.69 -38.00 10.90
C GLU A 375 -33.44 -37.52 11.67
N SER A 376 -32.28 -38.14 11.45
CA SER A 376 -31.02 -37.73 12.10
C SER A 376 -30.48 -36.44 11.50
N LEU A 377 -30.57 -36.29 10.16
CA LEU A 377 -30.14 -35.09 9.45
C LEU A 377 -31.06 -33.89 9.69
N SER A 378 -32.37 -34.08 9.82
CA SER A 378 -33.34 -33.05 10.22
C SER A 378 -33.21 -32.67 11.68
N ARG A 379 -32.85 -33.60 12.58
CA ARG A 379 -32.50 -33.24 13.97
C ARG A 379 -31.22 -32.41 14.00
N LEU A 380 -30.22 -32.77 13.19
CA LEU A 380 -28.98 -31.99 13.04
C LEU A 380 -29.25 -30.61 12.42
N ALA A 381 -30.13 -30.54 11.43
CA ALA A 381 -30.60 -29.29 10.84
C ALA A 381 -31.44 -28.46 11.82
N ALA A 382 -32.28 -29.06 12.65
CA ALA A 382 -33.09 -28.35 13.65
C ALA A 382 -32.21 -27.71 14.72
N VAL A 383 -31.14 -28.39 15.16
CA VAL A 383 -30.12 -27.81 16.05
C VAL A 383 -29.43 -26.61 15.39
N LEU A 384 -29.23 -26.64 14.07
CA LEU A 384 -28.66 -25.53 13.30
C LEU A 384 -29.65 -24.38 13.06
N VAL A 385 -30.91 -24.66 12.78
CA VAL A 385 -31.98 -23.68 12.51
C VAL A 385 -32.34 -22.90 13.78
N HIS A 386 -32.57 -23.58 14.90
CA HIS A 386 -32.82 -22.91 16.18
C HIS A 386 -31.66 -22.00 16.62
N LYS A 387 -30.42 -22.33 16.20
CA LYS A 387 -29.23 -21.51 16.46
C LYS A 387 -29.15 -20.27 15.56
N LYS A 388 -29.58 -20.38 14.29
CA LYS A 388 -29.67 -19.26 13.33
C LYS A 388 -30.74 -18.26 13.76
N GLU A 389 -31.91 -18.74 14.18
CA GLU A 389 -33.00 -17.90 14.70
C GLU A 389 -32.64 -17.19 16.02
N ALA A 390 -31.91 -17.86 16.93
CA ALA A 390 -31.41 -17.25 18.16
C ALA A 390 -30.33 -16.19 17.91
N LYS A 391 -29.48 -16.38 16.89
CA LYS A 391 -28.47 -15.40 16.46
C LYS A 391 -29.13 -14.18 15.80
N ASP A 392 -30.08 -14.40 14.89
CA ASP A 392 -30.86 -13.35 14.23
C ASP A 392 -31.72 -12.56 15.20
N ALA A 393 -32.28 -13.19 16.24
CA ALA A 393 -33.02 -12.49 17.29
C ALA A 393 -32.12 -11.58 18.14
N LYS A 394 -30.86 -11.99 18.38
CA LYS A 394 -29.89 -11.19 19.14
C LYS A 394 -29.34 -10.02 18.30
N GLU A 395 -29.12 -10.24 16.99
CA GLU A 395 -28.68 -9.19 16.05
C GLU A 395 -29.81 -8.18 15.70
N LYS A 396 -31.06 -8.63 15.56
CA LYS A 396 -32.21 -7.76 15.26
C LYS A 396 -32.66 -6.87 16.43
N SER A 397 -32.20 -7.15 17.66
CA SER A 397 -32.41 -6.25 18.80
C SER A 397 -31.61 -4.94 18.71
N GLY A 398 -30.66 -4.82 17.77
CA GLY A 398 -29.80 -3.65 17.59
C GLY A 398 -30.08 -2.74 16.39
N LYS A 399 -31.06 -3.05 15.51
CA LYS A 399 -31.33 -2.17 14.35
C LYS A 399 -32.73 -2.38 13.75
N SER A 400 -33.54 -1.33 13.79
CA SER A 400 -34.90 -1.31 13.23
C SER A 400 -34.95 -0.83 11.75
N LYS A 401 -35.76 -1.58 10.96
CA LYS A 401 -36.52 -1.23 9.71
C LYS A 401 -35.71 -0.86 8.44
N LYS A 402 -35.97 -1.42 7.23
CA LYS A 402 -37.22 -1.29 6.43
C LYS A 402 -37.27 -2.25 5.19
N SER A 403 -38.48 -2.76 4.89
CA SER A 403 -39.11 -3.25 3.62
C SER A 403 -38.40 -4.26 2.69
N GLN A 404 -38.94 -5.47 2.39
CA GLN A 404 -40.09 -5.85 1.50
C GLN A 404 -39.68 -5.82 -0.01
N GLY A 405 -39.81 -6.84 -0.88
CA GLY A 405 -40.33 -8.22 -0.86
C GLY A 405 -40.17 -8.88 -2.27
N HIS A 406 -40.80 -10.06 -2.45
CA HIS A 406 -41.15 -10.81 -3.69
C HIS A 406 -40.33 -12.02 -4.22
N ALA A 407 -40.90 -13.21 -3.94
CA ALA A 407 -41.29 -14.37 -4.78
C ALA A 407 -40.37 -15.00 -5.87
N ALA A 408 -39.95 -16.23 -5.54
CA ALA A 408 -39.98 -17.52 -6.27
C ALA A 408 -39.96 -17.60 -7.81
N ASP A 409 -39.04 -18.44 -8.33
CA ASP A 409 -39.36 -19.56 -9.23
C ASP A 409 -38.26 -20.64 -9.12
N GLU A 410 -38.64 -21.90 -8.88
CA GLU A 410 -37.74 -23.06 -8.76
C GLU A 410 -37.88 -23.95 -10.00
N GLN A 411 -36.74 -24.35 -10.56
CA GLN A 411 -36.64 -25.34 -11.65
C GLN A 411 -35.73 -26.48 -11.16
N GLU A 412 -36.28 -27.70 -11.06
CA GLU A 412 -35.56 -28.91 -10.69
C GLU A 412 -34.56 -29.34 -11.79
N PRO A 413 -33.36 -29.86 -11.42
CA PRO A 413 -32.60 -30.74 -12.28
C PRO A 413 -32.55 -32.18 -11.76
N THR A 414 -32.51 -33.07 -12.74
CA THR A 414 -32.51 -34.53 -12.70
C THR A 414 -31.25 -35.15 -12.09
N VAL A 415 -31.44 -36.28 -11.41
CA VAL A 415 -30.47 -37.10 -10.67
C VAL A 415 -29.51 -37.86 -11.59
N ALA A 416 -28.19 -37.68 -11.38
CA ALA A 416 -27.18 -38.73 -11.59
C ALA A 416 -25.96 -38.50 -10.68
N ASP A 417 -25.58 -39.59 -10.00
CA ASP A 417 -24.35 -39.90 -9.25
C ASP A 417 -23.98 -39.15 -7.94
N VAL A 418 -24.47 -39.70 -6.82
CA VAL A 418 -24.10 -39.34 -5.43
C VAL A 418 -23.16 -40.40 -4.80
N SER A 419 -22.87 -41.51 -5.49
CA SER A 419 -22.06 -42.60 -4.94
C SER A 419 -20.55 -42.30 -4.91
N GLU A 420 -20.06 -41.39 -5.76
CA GLU A 420 -18.63 -41.08 -5.84
C GLU A 420 -18.13 -40.06 -4.79
N LEU A 421 -19.02 -39.23 -4.25
CA LEU A 421 -18.66 -38.21 -3.23
C LEU A 421 -18.45 -38.79 -1.82
N TYR A 422 -18.93 -40.00 -1.55
CA TYR A 422 -18.80 -40.63 -0.23
C TYR A 422 -17.39 -41.22 0.00
N HIS A 423 -16.66 -41.53 -1.07
CA HIS A 423 -15.32 -42.13 -0.99
C HIS A 423 -14.18 -41.12 -0.97
N ALA A 424 -14.38 -39.87 -1.42
CA ALA A 424 -13.35 -38.83 -1.41
C ALA A 424 -13.17 -38.12 -0.05
N ALA A 425 -14.16 -38.19 0.85
CA ALA A 425 -14.13 -37.51 2.16
C ALA A 425 -13.45 -38.32 3.28
N VAL A 426 -13.15 -39.60 3.05
CA VAL A 426 -12.44 -40.46 4.00
C VAL A 426 -10.98 -40.59 3.54
N GLY A 427 -10.22 -39.51 3.68
CA GLY A 427 -8.77 -39.57 3.66
C GLY A 427 -8.25 -40.29 4.90
N ASP A 428 -7.39 -41.28 4.69
CA ASP A 428 -6.80 -42.14 5.72
C ASP A 428 -6.20 -41.37 6.92
N PRO A 429 -6.67 -41.58 8.16
CA PRO A 429 -6.05 -41.02 9.35
C PRO A 429 -5.14 -42.07 10.00
N VAL A 430 -3.99 -42.38 9.39
CA VAL A 430 -3.11 -43.45 9.94
C VAL A 430 -2.16 -42.96 11.03
N ASP A 431 -1.74 -41.69 11.09
CA ASP A 431 -0.65 -41.33 12.03
C ASP A 431 -1.06 -40.55 13.30
N LYS A 432 -2.13 -39.74 13.30
CA LYS A 432 -2.49 -38.92 14.49
C LYS A 432 -3.34 -39.64 15.55
N LYS A 433 -3.96 -40.78 15.21
CA LYS A 433 -4.76 -41.57 16.17
C LYS A 433 -3.88 -42.38 17.13
N LYS A 434 -2.69 -42.82 16.70
CA LYS A 434 -1.75 -43.55 17.57
C LYS A 434 -1.19 -42.67 18.69
N GLU A 435 -0.87 -41.41 18.38
CA GLU A 435 -0.26 -40.49 19.35
C GLU A 435 -1.24 -40.07 20.48
N LYS A 436 -2.51 -39.80 20.12
CA LYS A 436 -3.55 -39.50 21.12
C LYS A 436 -3.95 -40.72 21.96
N ALA A 437 -3.97 -41.92 21.39
CA ALA A 437 -4.25 -43.15 22.13
C ALA A 437 -3.12 -43.50 23.11
N GLN A 438 -1.86 -43.23 22.75
CA GLN A 438 -0.72 -43.40 23.65
C GLN A 438 -0.76 -42.44 24.84
N CYS A 439 -1.10 -41.16 24.61
CA CYS A 439 -1.17 -40.15 25.66
C CYS A 439 -2.30 -40.46 26.68
N TRP A 440 -3.45 -40.95 26.21
CA TRP A 440 -4.56 -41.37 27.08
C TRP A 440 -4.21 -42.62 27.91
N SER A 441 -3.52 -43.60 27.32
CA SER A 441 -3.07 -44.81 28.03
C SER A 441 -2.06 -44.48 29.15
N GLN A 442 -1.18 -43.50 28.91
CA GLN A 442 -0.19 -43.06 29.89
C GLN A 442 -0.83 -42.33 31.08
N HIS A 443 -1.82 -41.48 30.81
CA HIS A 443 -2.56 -40.76 31.86
C HIS A 443 -3.42 -41.72 32.71
N GLU A 444 -3.98 -42.77 32.11
CA GLU A 444 -4.74 -43.79 32.84
C GLU A 444 -3.83 -44.69 33.70
N GLN A 445 -2.62 -45.01 33.24
CA GLN A 445 -1.63 -45.74 34.05
C GLN A 445 -1.08 -44.91 35.23
N GLU A 446 -0.88 -43.60 35.07
CA GLU A 446 -0.49 -42.72 36.17
C GLU A 446 -1.60 -42.59 37.24
N HIS A 447 -2.86 -42.46 36.81
CA HIS A 447 -3.99 -42.44 37.73
C HIS A 447 -4.15 -43.76 38.51
N ARG A 448 -3.96 -44.91 37.84
CA ARG A 448 -3.99 -46.22 38.51
C ARG A 448 -2.81 -46.40 39.48
N SER A 449 -1.63 -45.91 39.14
CA SER A 449 -0.44 -46.00 40.01
C SER A 449 -0.56 -45.10 41.26
N ARG A 450 -1.14 -43.91 41.12
CA ARG A 450 -1.45 -43.02 42.26
C ARG A 450 -2.54 -43.58 43.18
N ALA A 451 -3.54 -44.27 42.62
CA ALA A 451 -4.58 -44.90 43.43
C ALA A 451 -4.07 -46.08 44.27
N LEU A 452 -3.05 -46.80 43.80
CA LEU A 452 -2.45 -47.94 44.50
C LEU A 452 -1.41 -47.54 45.55
N THR A 453 -0.78 -46.37 45.42
CA THR A 453 0.22 -45.88 46.39
C THR A 453 -0.37 -45.06 47.54
N GLY A 454 -1.65 -44.65 47.44
CA GLY A 454 -2.38 -43.97 48.52
C GLY A 454 -3.08 -44.91 49.53
N LEU A 455 -2.89 -46.22 49.40
CA LEU A 455 -3.54 -47.26 50.21
C LEU A 455 -2.54 -48.16 50.95
N ALA A 456 -1.27 -47.75 51.04
CA ALA A 456 -0.21 -48.44 51.81
C ALA A 456 0.19 -47.63 53.05
#